data_AF-A0A373DCX7-F1
#
_entry.id   AF-A0A373DCX7-F1
#
_cell.length_a   1.000
_cell.length_b   1.000
_cell.length_c   1.000
_cell.angle_alpha   90.00
_cell.angle_beta   90.00
_cell.angle_gamma   90.00
#
_symmetry.space_group_name_H-M   'P 1'
#
loop_
_entity.id
_entity.type
_entity.pdbx_description
1 polymer ?
#
loop_
_entity_poly.entity_id
_entity_poly.type
_entity_poly.pdbx_seq_one_letter_code
_entity_poly.pdbx_strand_id
1 'polypeptide(L)'
;MDALEFRMEKIINHIISTTYPDKHFARLHVVFLRKDTKSFHGTYDPKKQLARIGNLSRSPAHIIATLLQEAAHHCEFLLSGQTGHQRSFYLIYHDLMVSAIRMGLLSYEAVKDVSDSASIRQLERYFGPITETADPTFRYLPGKALLYAFNGFSHKDTLKPRGYHYNSRAKAWERVIDRSALKDELSFLRSLPGIIPYATDDFLDLTVLASIVVSGDTYSKKDILRSLNFSYRKKLPGTDHSGWIKYVRSEEIPDYKNAIQILQGTPGILVKVRY
;
A
#
# COMPACT_ATOMS: atom_id res chain seq x y z
N MET A 1 10.46 -12.73 -7.00
CA MET A 1 10.10 -11.33 -6.73
C MET A 1 8.81 -11.34 -5.93
N ASP A 2 8.72 -10.52 -4.89
CA ASP A 2 7.47 -10.35 -4.13
C ASP A 2 6.39 -9.70 -5.00
N ALA A 3 5.11 -10.00 -4.77
CA ALA A 3 4.04 -9.46 -5.60
C ALA A 3 3.95 -7.92 -5.53
N LEU A 4 4.18 -7.33 -4.36
CA LEU A 4 4.17 -5.88 -4.18
C LEU A 4 5.27 -5.21 -5.00
N GLU A 5 6.51 -5.71 -4.90
CA GLU A 5 7.65 -5.18 -5.64
C GLU A 5 7.39 -5.26 -7.15
N PHE A 6 6.91 -6.40 -7.64
CA PHE A 6 6.56 -6.57 -9.04
C PHE A 6 5.46 -5.60 -9.51
N ARG A 7 4.42 -5.40 -8.70
CA ARG A 7 3.33 -4.47 -8.99
C ARG A 7 3.82 -3.02 -9.02
N MET A 8 4.58 -2.60 -8.00
CA MET A 8 5.14 -1.24 -7.93
C MET A 8 6.11 -0.97 -9.08
N GLU A 9 6.94 -1.96 -9.44
CA GLU A 9 7.84 -1.87 -10.58
C GLU A 9 7.07 -1.68 -11.90
N LYS A 10 5.98 -2.42 -12.12
CA LYS A 10 5.13 -2.24 -13.30
C LYS A 10 4.50 -0.85 -13.35
N ILE A 11 3.95 -0.39 -12.23
CA ILE A 11 3.25 0.89 -12.16
C ILE A 11 4.22 2.04 -12.41
N ILE A 12 5.38 2.05 -11.74
CA ILE A 12 6.32 3.17 -11.84
C ILE A 12 6.91 3.29 -13.25
N ASN A 13 7.26 2.16 -13.89
CA ASN A 13 7.74 2.19 -15.26
C ASN A 13 6.64 2.58 -16.26
N HIS A 14 5.38 2.22 -15.99
CA HIS A 14 4.25 2.68 -16.79
C HIS A 14 4.06 4.19 -16.68
N ILE A 15 4.13 4.76 -15.47
CA ILE A 15 4.12 6.21 -15.26
C ILE A 15 5.23 6.86 -16.07
N ILE A 16 6.48 6.43 -15.92
CA ILE A 16 7.64 6.98 -16.66
C ILE A 16 7.41 6.97 -18.18
N SER A 17 7.03 5.82 -18.74
CA SER A 17 6.82 5.68 -20.18
C SER A 17 5.65 6.53 -20.70
N THR A 18 4.67 6.81 -19.85
CA THR A 18 3.51 7.62 -20.21
C THR A 18 3.81 9.11 -20.09
N THR A 19 4.60 9.50 -19.08
CA THR A 19 5.08 10.88 -18.92
C THR A 19 6.00 11.29 -20.07
N TYR A 20 6.80 10.35 -20.57
CA TYR A 20 7.79 10.60 -21.62
C TYR A 20 7.71 9.59 -22.76
N PRO A 21 6.66 9.63 -23.61
CA PRO A 21 6.42 8.64 -24.65
C PRO A 21 7.53 8.60 -25.71
N ASP A 22 8.18 9.73 -25.98
CA ASP A 22 9.24 9.85 -26.98
C ASP A 22 10.64 9.49 -26.44
N LYS A 23 10.73 9.08 -25.17
CA LYS A 23 12.01 8.74 -24.52
C LYS A 23 12.01 7.28 -24.08
N HIS A 24 13.11 6.61 -24.36
CA HIS A 24 13.32 5.25 -23.90
C HIS A 24 14.15 5.24 -22.61
N PHE A 25 13.48 5.11 -21.46
CA PHE A 25 14.14 4.90 -20.18
C PHE A 25 14.42 3.41 -19.96
N ALA A 26 15.60 3.11 -19.43
CA ALA A 26 15.87 1.77 -18.93
C ALA A 26 14.92 1.45 -17.76
N ARG A 27 14.71 0.18 -17.46
CA ARG A 27 13.73 -0.22 -16.45
C ARG A 27 14.21 0.14 -15.05
N LEU A 28 13.38 0.85 -14.29
CA LEU A 28 13.61 1.08 -12.87
C LEU A 28 13.15 -0.15 -12.08
N HIS A 29 14.05 -0.73 -11.29
CA HIS A 29 13.74 -1.78 -10.32
C HIS A 29 13.33 -1.19 -8.97
N VAL A 30 12.45 -1.89 -8.25
CA VAL A 30 11.93 -1.43 -6.94
C VAL A 30 12.10 -2.50 -5.89
N VAL A 31 12.68 -2.14 -4.73
CA VAL A 31 12.78 -3.01 -3.56
C VAL A 31 12.32 -2.27 -2.31
N PHE A 32 11.54 -2.96 -1.47
CA PHE A 32 11.08 -2.45 -0.18
C PHE A 32 11.98 -2.94 0.96
N LEU A 33 12.59 -2.00 1.67
CA LEU A 33 13.46 -2.30 2.80
C LEU A 33 12.63 -2.70 4.02
N ARG A 34 13.05 -3.77 4.69
CA ARG A 34 12.36 -4.30 5.89
C ARG A 34 12.61 -3.49 7.16
N LYS A 35 13.66 -2.67 7.18
CA LYS A 35 14.07 -1.89 8.35
C LYS A 35 13.87 -0.41 8.08
N ASP A 36 13.39 0.29 9.09
CA ASP A 36 13.34 1.74 9.06
C ASP A 36 14.75 2.31 9.31
N THR A 37 15.14 3.28 8.50
CA THR A 37 16.41 3.99 8.55
C THR A 37 16.18 5.44 8.94
N LYS A 38 16.96 5.94 9.89
CA LYS A 38 16.90 7.37 10.27
C LYS A 38 17.46 8.31 9.20
N SER A 39 18.30 7.79 8.31
CA SER A 39 19.10 8.59 7.37
C SER A 39 18.44 8.85 6.02
N PHE A 40 17.50 8.01 5.58
CA PHE A 40 16.82 8.19 4.30
C PHE A 40 15.45 7.52 4.28
N HIS A 41 14.59 8.01 3.39
CA HIS A 41 13.27 7.43 3.09
C HIS A 41 13.31 6.57 1.83
N GLY A 42 14.11 6.98 0.86
CA GLY A 42 14.39 6.28 -0.38
C GLY A 42 15.83 6.49 -0.80
N THR A 43 16.32 5.64 -1.70
CA THR A 43 17.59 5.88 -2.39
C THR A 43 17.58 5.22 -3.76
N TYR A 44 18.10 5.94 -4.73
CA TYR A 44 18.33 5.46 -6.09
C TYR A 44 19.80 5.06 -6.29
N ASP A 45 20.01 3.88 -6.86
CA ASP A 45 21.31 3.35 -7.27
C ASP A 45 21.41 3.36 -8.80
N PRO A 46 22.14 4.33 -9.40
CA PRO A 46 22.22 4.47 -10.85
C PRO A 46 22.85 3.28 -11.56
N LYS A 47 23.80 2.60 -10.90
CA LYS A 47 24.50 1.44 -11.49
C LYS A 47 23.58 0.23 -11.62
N LYS A 48 22.62 0.10 -10.70
CA LYS A 48 21.66 -1.02 -10.67
C LYS A 48 20.28 -0.64 -11.18
N GLN A 49 20.06 0.64 -11.53
CA GLN A 49 18.75 1.20 -11.88
C GLN A 49 17.70 0.80 -10.83
N LEU A 50 18.04 0.96 -9.55
CA LEU A 50 17.27 0.40 -8.44
C LEU A 50 16.87 1.48 -7.45
N ALA A 51 15.57 1.65 -7.25
CA ALA A 51 14.99 2.39 -6.14
C ALA A 51 14.81 1.47 -4.92
N ARG A 52 15.35 1.88 -3.77
CA ARG A 52 15.15 1.22 -2.49
C ARG A 52 14.29 2.10 -1.61
N ILE A 53 13.12 1.62 -1.21
CA ILE A 53 12.15 2.38 -0.41
C ILE A 53 12.13 1.84 1.01
N GLY A 54 12.41 2.71 2.00
CA GLY A 54 12.39 2.38 3.42
C GLY A 54 11.31 3.15 4.18
N ASN A 55 11.35 3.06 5.51
CA ASN A 55 10.43 3.74 6.42
C ASN A 55 8.97 3.45 6.09
N LEU A 56 8.65 2.16 5.99
CA LEU A 56 7.35 1.67 5.54
C LEU A 56 6.28 1.70 6.62
N SER A 57 6.63 2.21 7.80
CA SER A 57 5.72 2.57 8.89
C SER A 57 4.97 3.89 8.63
N ARG A 58 5.44 4.70 7.66
CA ARG A 58 4.78 5.94 7.23
C ARG A 58 3.49 5.65 6.45
N SER A 59 2.66 6.69 6.26
CA SER A 59 1.42 6.52 5.49
C SER A 59 1.71 6.09 4.03
N PRO A 60 0.80 5.37 3.38
CA PRO A 60 0.98 4.93 2.00
C PRO A 60 1.36 6.07 1.04
N ALA A 61 0.72 7.24 1.20
CA ALA A 61 1.03 8.42 0.40
C ALA A 61 2.49 8.90 0.54
N HIS A 62 3.08 8.83 1.74
CA HIS A 62 4.51 9.15 1.93
C HIS A 62 5.41 8.17 1.17
N ILE A 63 5.05 6.88 1.20
CA ILE A 63 5.83 5.81 0.56
C ILE A 63 5.77 5.99 -0.97
N ILE A 64 4.59 6.27 -1.51
CA ILE A 64 4.36 6.53 -2.93
C ILE A 64 5.12 7.77 -3.40
N ALA A 65 5.02 8.88 -2.66
CA ALA A 65 5.75 10.11 -2.99
C ALA A 65 7.28 9.87 -3.00
N THR A 66 7.78 9.10 -2.04
CA THR A 66 9.20 8.70 -2.01
C THR A 66 9.55 7.87 -3.26
N LEU A 67 8.69 6.92 -3.68
CA LEU A 67 8.92 6.12 -4.87
C LEU A 67 8.96 6.97 -6.16
N LEU A 68 8.05 7.93 -6.31
CA LEU A 68 8.05 8.87 -7.43
C LEU A 68 9.29 9.77 -7.42
N GLN A 69 9.78 10.16 -6.23
CA GLN A 69 11.03 10.91 -6.08
C GLN A 69 12.24 10.11 -6.59
N GLU A 70 12.35 8.83 -6.20
CA GLU A 70 13.44 7.96 -6.68
C GLU A 70 13.32 7.69 -8.20
N ALA A 71 12.09 7.63 -8.73
CA ALA A 71 11.86 7.54 -10.17
C ALA A 71 12.28 8.80 -10.92
N ALA A 72 12.12 9.99 -10.31
CA ALA A 72 12.63 11.22 -10.87
C ALA A 72 14.17 11.25 -10.90
N HIS A 73 14.85 10.76 -9.85
CA HIS A 73 16.31 10.59 -9.86
C HIS A 73 16.77 9.63 -10.96
N HIS A 74 16.01 8.55 -11.19
CA HIS A 74 16.27 7.61 -12.28
C HIS A 74 16.19 8.27 -13.65
N CYS A 75 15.11 9.01 -13.92
CA CYS A 75 14.92 9.71 -15.18
C CYS A 75 15.94 10.84 -15.38
N GLU A 76 16.24 11.61 -14.32
CA GLU A 76 17.26 12.67 -14.38
C GLU A 76 18.63 12.10 -14.74
N PHE A 77 19.02 10.99 -14.10
CA PHE A 77 20.30 10.34 -14.37
C PHE A 77 20.40 9.86 -15.82
N LEU A 78 19.34 9.26 -16.36
CA LEU A 78 19.33 8.79 -17.74
C LEU A 78 19.31 9.93 -18.77
N LEU A 79 18.81 11.12 -18.40
CA LEU A 79 18.78 12.30 -19.26
C LEU A 79 20.07 13.12 -19.21
N SER A 80 20.70 13.24 -18.05
CA SER A 80 21.76 14.23 -17.80
C SER A 80 23.04 13.64 -17.23
N GLY A 81 23.02 12.38 -16.79
CA GLY A 81 24.11 11.76 -16.04
C GLY A 81 24.23 12.24 -14.58
N GLN A 82 23.31 13.08 -14.10
CA GLN A 82 23.33 13.66 -12.76
C GLN A 82 22.19 13.11 -11.88
N THR A 83 22.36 13.17 -10.55
CA THR A 83 21.35 12.75 -9.55
C THR A 83 21.16 13.86 -8.50
N GLY A 84 21.07 15.10 -8.97
CA GLY A 84 21.01 16.27 -8.11
C GLY A 84 19.58 16.59 -7.65
N HIS A 85 19.43 17.66 -6.88
CA HIS A 85 18.12 18.26 -6.56
C HIS A 85 18.02 19.65 -7.23
N GLN A 86 18.39 19.71 -8.51
CA GLN A 86 18.32 20.94 -9.29
C GLN A 86 16.89 21.17 -9.80
N ARG A 87 16.63 22.32 -10.43
CA ARG A 87 15.31 22.60 -11.02
C ARG A 87 14.90 21.55 -12.07
N SER A 88 15.85 20.97 -12.80
CA SER A 88 15.64 19.86 -13.75
C SER A 88 15.00 18.64 -13.09
N PHE A 89 15.55 18.22 -11.94
CA PHE A 89 14.99 17.13 -11.14
C PHE A 89 13.55 17.42 -10.74
N TYR A 90 13.28 18.62 -10.22
CA TYR A 90 11.93 18.98 -9.77
C TYR A 90 10.92 19.06 -10.92
N LEU A 91 11.35 19.44 -12.12
CA LEU A 91 10.51 19.39 -13.32
C LEU A 91 10.11 17.95 -13.63
N ILE A 92 11.08 17.02 -13.62
CA ILE A 92 10.81 15.60 -13.86
C ILE A 92 9.89 15.04 -12.78
N TYR A 93 10.15 15.36 -11.51
CA TYR A 93 9.32 14.90 -10.41
C TYR A 93 7.88 15.44 -10.51
N HIS A 94 7.72 16.71 -10.90
CA HIS A 94 6.43 17.31 -11.19
C HIS A 94 5.68 16.56 -12.30
N ASP A 95 6.31 16.32 -13.44
CA ASP A 95 5.68 15.64 -14.58
C ASP A 95 5.21 14.21 -14.22
N LEU A 96 6.03 13.48 -13.45
CA LEU A 96 5.68 12.15 -12.96
C LEU A 96 4.50 12.20 -11.98
N MET A 97 4.47 13.17 -11.05
CA MET A 97 3.35 13.36 -10.13
C MET A 97 2.05 13.69 -10.88
N VAL A 98 2.09 14.64 -11.81
CA VAL A 98 0.94 15.01 -12.65
C VAL A 98 0.42 13.79 -13.41
N SER A 99 1.31 13.02 -14.02
CA SER A 99 0.93 11.82 -14.78
C SER A 99 0.26 10.79 -13.87
N ALA A 100 0.83 10.51 -12.70
CA ALA A 100 0.28 9.56 -11.73
C ALA A 100 -1.09 10.02 -11.17
N ILE A 101 -1.28 11.34 -10.95
CA ILE A 101 -2.56 11.91 -10.52
C ILE A 101 -3.61 11.77 -11.62
N ARG A 102 -3.27 12.12 -12.87
CA ARG A 102 -4.17 11.94 -14.02
C ARG A 102 -4.55 10.48 -14.24
N MET A 103 -3.62 9.56 -13.97
CA MET A 103 -3.90 8.12 -14.00
C MET A 103 -4.84 7.63 -12.88
N GLY A 104 -5.15 8.47 -11.90
CA GLY A 104 -5.96 8.12 -10.74
C GLY A 104 -5.24 7.23 -9.74
N LEU A 105 -3.90 7.23 -9.73
CA LEU A 105 -3.09 6.40 -8.82
C LEU A 105 -2.91 7.05 -7.45
N LEU A 106 -2.97 8.37 -7.35
CA LEU A 106 -2.91 9.14 -6.11
C LEU A 106 -3.59 10.50 -6.29
N SER A 107 -3.88 11.19 -5.18
CA SER A 107 -4.32 12.59 -5.20
C SER A 107 -3.23 13.52 -4.67
N TYR A 108 -3.29 14.78 -5.07
CA TYR A 108 -2.34 15.78 -4.60
C TYR A 108 -2.49 16.02 -3.09
N GLU A 109 -3.73 16.02 -2.59
CA GLU A 109 -4.06 16.20 -1.17
C GLU A 109 -3.40 15.11 -0.32
N ALA A 110 -3.46 13.85 -0.76
CA ALA A 110 -2.85 12.73 -0.05
C ALA A 110 -1.33 12.90 0.12
N VAL A 111 -0.67 13.57 -0.82
CA VAL A 111 0.78 13.82 -0.82
C VAL A 111 1.14 15.16 -0.17
N LYS A 112 0.27 16.17 -0.21
CA LYS A 112 0.55 17.48 0.37
C LYS A 112 0.48 17.48 1.90
N ASP A 113 -0.43 16.68 2.47
CA ASP A 113 -0.61 16.57 3.93
C ASP A 113 0.54 15.80 4.62
N VAL A 114 1.50 15.33 3.84
CA VAL A 114 2.77 14.73 4.26
C VAL A 114 3.68 15.83 4.82
N SER A 115 3.51 16.13 6.11
CA SER A 115 4.19 17.22 6.84
C SER A 115 5.72 17.24 6.76
N ASP A 116 6.36 16.17 6.28
CA ASP A 116 7.81 15.97 6.34
C ASP A 116 8.52 15.76 4.99
N SER A 117 7.95 16.22 3.86
CA SER A 117 8.65 16.16 2.57
C SER A 117 9.12 17.54 2.09
N ALA A 118 10.38 17.86 2.39
CA ALA A 118 11.04 19.05 1.83
C ALA A 118 10.94 19.10 0.30
N SER A 119 10.93 17.93 -0.36
CA SER A 119 10.80 17.79 -1.81
C SER A 119 9.46 18.30 -2.35
N ILE A 120 8.33 18.03 -1.69
CA ILE A 120 7.01 18.51 -2.15
C ILE A 120 6.91 20.02 -1.98
N ARG A 121 7.42 20.57 -0.86
CA ARG A 121 7.51 22.02 -0.65
C ARG A 121 8.39 22.69 -1.71
N GLN A 122 9.52 22.08 -2.09
CA GLN A 122 10.36 22.62 -3.17
C GLN A 122 9.69 22.52 -4.53
N LEU A 123 8.97 21.44 -4.81
CA LEU A 123 8.19 21.29 -6.04
C LEU A 123 7.10 22.37 -6.14
N GLU A 124 6.33 22.59 -5.07
CA GLU A 124 5.36 23.70 -4.99
C GLU A 124 6.03 25.07 -5.21
N ARG A 125 7.23 25.26 -4.67
CA ARG A 125 7.96 26.53 -4.84
C ARG A 125 8.36 26.79 -6.29
N TYR A 126 8.71 25.76 -7.05
CA TYR A 126 9.15 25.89 -8.44
C TYR A 126 7.99 25.97 -9.44
N PHE A 127 6.90 25.25 -9.20
CA PHE A 127 5.84 25.03 -10.18
C PHE A 127 4.44 25.42 -9.69
N GLY A 128 4.29 25.80 -8.43
CA GLY A 128 2.99 25.99 -7.78
C GLY A 128 2.36 24.65 -7.33
N PRO A 129 1.19 24.71 -6.69
CA PRO A 129 0.43 23.50 -6.35
C PRO A 129 -0.02 22.77 -7.62
N ILE A 130 0.02 21.44 -7.61
CA ILE A 130 -0.57 20.63 -8.67
C ILE A 130 -2.10 20.75 -8.57
N THR A 131 -2.77 21.02 -9.68
CA THR A 131 -4.22 21.24 -9.73
C THR A 131 -4.96 20.18 -10.54
N GLU A 132 -4.20 19.32 -11.21
CA GLU A 132 -4.68 18.19 -11.98
C GLU A 132 -5.41 17.19 -11.10
N THR A 133 -6.38 16.53 -11.70
CA THR A 133 -7.20 15.49 -11.05
C THR A 133 -7.22 14.24 -11.93
N ALA A 134 -7.75 13.15 -11.37
CA ALA A 134 -7.87 11.89 -12.10
C ALA A 134 -8.71 12.06 -13.37
N ASP A 135 -8.14 11.65 -14.51
CA ASP A 135 -8.74 11.71 -15.83
C ASP A 135 -9.27 10.31 -16.19
N PRO A 136 -10.60 10.12 -16.31
CA PRO A 136 -11.19 8.82 -16.64
C PRO A 136 -10.65 8.19 -17.93
N THR A 137 -10.19 9.01 -18.89
CA THR A 137 -9.64 8.56 -20.17
C THR A 137 -8.16 8.18 -20.10
N PHE A 138 -7.48 8.53 -19.01
CA PHE A 138 -6.05 8.33 -18.80
C PHE A 138 -5.75 7.36 -17.64
N ARG A 139 -6.77 6.70 -17.09
CA ARG A 139 -6.63 5.84 -15.91
C ARG A 139 -5.63 4.71 -16.12
N TYR A 140 -4.89 4.38 -15.06
CA TYR A 140 -4.09 3.17 -15.04
C TYR A 140 -4.98 1.92 -15.02
N LEU A 141 -4.80 1.03 -16.00
CA LEU A 141 -5.54 -0.23 -16.15
C LEU A 141 -7.08 -0.07 -16.01
N PRO A 142 -7.72 0.68 -16.92
CA PRO A 142 -9.16 0.91 -16.86
C PRO A 142 -9.94 -0.41 -16.91
N GLY A 143 -11.01 -0.52 -16.12
CA GLY A 143 -11.83 -1.74 -16.06
C GLY A 143 -11.21 -2.91 -15.28
N LYS A 144 -10.04 -2.72 -14.66
CA LYS A 144 -9.41 -3.69 -13.74
C LYS A 144 -9.62 -3.29 -12.28
N ALA A 145 -9.37 -4.24 -11.38
CA ALA A 145 -9.28 -4.05 -9.93
C ALA A 145 -8.13 -4.87 -9.35
N LEU A 146 -7.57 -4.44 -8.23
CA LEU A 146 -6.63 -5.21 -7.42
C LEU A 146 -7.41 -6.01 -6.38
N LEU A 147 -7.22 -7.33 -6.38
CA LEU A 147 -7.93 -8.26 -5.51
C LEU A 147 -6.94 -8.98 -4.58
N TYR A 148 -7.19 -8.87 -3.29
CA TYR A 148 -6.49 -9.58 -2.24
C TYR A 148 -7.33 -10.74 -1.70
N ALA A 149 -6.65 -11.85 -1.41
CA ALA A 149 -7.13 -12.95 -0.61
C ALA A 149 -6.28 -13.02 0.67
N PHE A 150 -6.72 -12.30 1.71
CA PHE A 150 -6.08 -12.33 3.02
C PHE A 150 -6.34 -13.66 3.73
N ASN A 151 -5.42 -14.04 4.63
CA ASN A 151 -5.43 -15.32 5.32
C ASN A 151 -5.45 -16.54 4.35
N GLY A 152 -5.00 -16.34 3.11
CA GLY A 152 -5.00 -17.36 2.07
C GLY A 152 -3.72 -18.21 2.00
N PHE A 153 -2.78 -18.09 2.95
CA PHE A 153 -1.49 -18.79 2.86
C PHE A 153 -1.65 -20.32 2.74
N SER A 154 -2.59 -20.91 3.50
CA SER A 154 -2.95 -22.33 3.42
C SER A 154 -3.64 -22.73 2.11
N HIS A 155 -4.14 -21.77 1.34
CA HIS A 155 -4.84 -21.98 0.07
C HIS A 155 -3.93 -21.73 -1.15
N LYS A 156 -2.61 -21.73 -0.95
CA LYS A 156 -1.60 -21.48 -1.99
C LYS A 156 -1.82 -22.29 -3.26
N ASP A 157 -2.08 -23.59 -3.13
CA ASP A 157 -2.18 -24.51 -4.26
C ASP A 157 -3.48 -24.28 -5.06
N THR A 158 -4.47 -23.66 -4.43
CA THR A 158 -5.70 -23.21 -5.09
C THR A 158 -5.53 -21.83 -5.74
N LEU A 159 -4.82 -20.90 -5.09
CA LEU A 159 -4.72 -19.50 -5.52
C LEU A 159 -3.66 -19.30 -6.63
N LYS A 160 -2.52 -19.98 -6.55
CA LYS A 160 -1.44 -19.84 -7.55
C LYS A 160 -1.87 -20.16 -8.98
N PRO A 161 -2.54 -21.30 -9.27
CA PRO A 161 -3.00 -21.62 -10.63
C PRO A 161 -4.00 -20.60 -11.17
N ARG A 162 -4.69 -19.89 -10.28
CA ARG A 162 -5.61 -18.79 -10.61
C ARG A 162 -4.89 -17.46 -10.78
N GLY A 163 -3.56 -17.43 -10.89
CA GLY A 163 -2.78 -16.22 -11.17
C GLY A 163 -2.57 -15.29 -9.98
N TYR A 164 -2.83 -15.75 -8.76
CA TYR A 164 -2.47 -14.99 -7.57
C TYR A 164 -0.98 -15.10 -7.26
N HIS A 165 -0.41 -13.99 -6.79
CA HIS A 165 0.97 -13.89 -6.36
C HIS A 165 1.01 -13.49 -4.89
N TYR A 166 1.97 -14.04 -4.14
CA TYR A 166 2.05 -13.75 -2.71
C TYR A 166 2.70 -12.39 -2.48
N ASN A 167 1.98 -11.49 -1.82
CA ASN A 167 2.46 -10.24 -1.26
C ASN A 167 2.84 -10.49 0.20
N SER A 168 4.13 -10.61 0.47
CA SER A 168 4.63 -10.87 1.82
C SER A 168 4.42 -9.70 2.78
N ARG A 169 4.30 -8.47 2.27
CA ARG A 169 4.02 -7.27 3.06
C ARG A 169 2.58 -7.28 3.55
N ALA A 170 1.63 -7.47 2.65
CA ALA A 170 0.20 -7.58 2.96
C ALA A 170 -0.16 -8.89 3.69
N LYS A 171 0.75 -9.87 3.69
CA LYS A 171 0.51 -11.27 4.10
C LYS A 171 -0.72 -11.86 3.40
N ALA A 172 -0.80 -11.57 2.10
CA ALA A 172 -1.97 -11.86 1.29
C ALA A 172 -1.55 -12.36 -0.09
N TRP A 173 -2.45 -13.08 -0.74
CA TRP A 173 -2.35 -13.34 -2.16
C TRP A 173 -3.01 -12.20 -2.91
N GLU A 174 -2.34 -11.61 -3.89
CA GLU A 174 -2.91 -10.54 -4.72
C GLU A 174 -2.95 -10.90 -6.20
N ARG A 175 -3.92 -10.34 -6.91
CA ARG A 175 -4.08 -10.48 -8.35
C ARG A 175 -4.78 -9.25 -8.92
N VAL A 176 -4.37 -8.81 -10.11
CA VAL A 176 -5.15 -7.86 -10.91
C VAL A 176 -6.19 -8.65 -11.72
N ILE A 177 -7.46 -8.25 -11.63
CA ILE A 177 -8.59 -8.93 -12.27
C ILE A 177 -9.47 -7.94 -13.04
N ASP A 178 -10.13 -8.42 -14.11
CA ASP A 178 -11.20 -7.70 -14.77
C ASP A 178 -12.40 -7.48 -13.85
N ARG A 179 -12.96 -6.27 -13.86
CA ARG A 179 -14.15 -5.95 -13.06
C ARG A 179 -15.35 -6.81 -13.43
N SER A 180 -15.47 -7.20 -14.69
CA SER A 180 -16.53 -8.12 -15.15
C SER A 180 -16.47 -9.48 -14.44
N ALA A 181 -15.27 -9.94 -14.06
CA ALA A 181 -15.06 -11.20 -13.37
C ALA A 181 -14.97 -11.06 -11.83
N LEU A 182 -14.94 -9.83 -11.31
CA LEU A 182 -14.69 -9.57 -9.89
C LEU A 182 -15.75 -10.20 -8.97
N LYS A 183 -17.03 -10.12 -9.35
CA LYS A 183 -18.13 -10.67 -8.55
C LYS A 183 -17.99 -12.19 -8.37
N ASP A 184 -17.65 -12.88 -9.44
CA ASP A 184 -17.50 -14.34 -9.44
C ASP A 184 -16.27 -14.75 -8.65
N GLU A 185 -15.13 -14.05 -8.82
CA GLU A 185 -13.92 -14.34 -8.07
C GLU A 185 -14.09 -14.06 -6.56
N LEU A 186 -14.79 -12.98 -6.19
CA LEU A 186 -15.14 -12.72 -4.79
C LEU A 186 -16.00 -13.83 -4.20
N SER A 187 -16.95 -14.36 -4.97
CA SER A 187 -17.81 -15.46 -4.54
C SER A 187 -17.01 -16.74 -4.34
N PHE A 188 -16.10 -17.04 -5.26
CA PHE A 188 -15.13 -18.12 -5.13
C PHE A 188 -14.25 -17.96 -3.87
N LEU A 189 -13.64 -16.80 -3.65
CA LEU A 189 -12.78 -16.58 -2.48
C LEU A 189 -13.55 -16.72 -1.16
N ARG A 190 -14.81 -16.27 -1.10
CA ARG A 190 -15.69 -16.44 0.07
C ARG A 190 -16.06 -17.89 0.35
N SER A 191 -16.04 -18.75 -0.68
CA SER A 191 -16.29 -20.18 -0.49
C SER A 191 -15.10 -20.90 0.18
N LEU A 192 -13.90 -20.31 0.12
CA LEU A 192 -12.70 -20.89 0.73
C LEU A 192 -12.68 -20.61 2.24
N PRO A 193 -12.53 -21.64 3.09
CA PRO A 193 -12.56 -21.48 4.54
C PRO A 193 -11.50 -20.49 5.04
N GLY A 194 -11.97 -19.44 5.73
CA GLY A 194 -11.13 -18.48 6.44
C GLY A 194 -10.47 -17.40 5.59
N ILE A 195 -10.69 -17.38 4.27
CA ILE A 195 -10.21 -16.28 3.42
C ILE A 195 -11.04 -15.02 3.66
N ILE A 196 -10.35 -13.87 3.67
CA ILE A 196 -11.00 -12.56 3.67
C ILE A 196 -10.66 -11.88 2.34
N PRO A 197 -11.62 -11.81 1.39
CA PRO A 197 -11.38 -11.14 0.13
C PRO A 197 -11.54 -9.63 0.25
N TYR A 198 -10.69 -8.88 -0.44
CA TYR A 198 -10.74 -7.42 -0.51
C TYR A 198 -10.38 -6.96 -1.91
N ALA A 199 -11.23 -6.13 -2.51
CA ALA A 199 -10.99 -5.54 -3.81
C ALA A 199 -10.84 -4.04 -3.65
N THR A 200 -9.88 -3.47 -4.36
CA THR A 200 -9.66 -2.02 -4.42
C THR A 200 -9.33 -1.59 -5.84
N ASP A 201 -9.64 -0.33 -6.11
CA ASP A 201 -9.29 0.37 -7.34
C ASP A 201 -7.96 1.11 -7.20
N ASP A 202 -7.45 1.22 -5.97
CA ASP A 202 -6.15 1.78 -5.68
C ASP A 202 -5.06 0.74 -5.96
N PHE A 203 -4.44 0.85 -7.14
CA PHE A 203 -3.32 0.00 -7.53
C PHE A 203 -2.02 0.31 -6.78
N LEU A 204 -1.95 1.40 -6.02
CA LEU A 204 -0.86 1.72 -5.11
C LEU A 204 -1.12 1.24 -3.67
N ASP A 205 -2.21 0.52 -3.43
CA ASP A 205 -2.58 0.03 -2.10
C ASP A 205 -1.45 -0.77 -1.46
N LEU A 206 -1.09 -0.38 -0.23
CA LEU A 206 -0.07 -0.98 0.63
C LEU A 206 -0.69 -1.62 1.89
N THR A 207 -2.01 -1.83 1.88
CA THR A 207 -2.74 -2.39 3.01
C THR A 207 -2.15 -3.71 3.50
N VAL A 208 -2.04 -3.82 4.83
CA VAL A 208 -1.82 -5.10 5.51
C VAL A 208 -3.04 -5.47 6.36
N LEU A 209 -3.32 -6.76 6.52
CA LEU A 209 -4.38 -7.21 7.43
C LEU A 209 -3.84 -7.22 8.86
N ALA A 210 -4.34 -6.29 9.68
CA ALA A 210 -4.09 -6.27 11.10
C ALA A 210 -5.17 -7.08 11.85
N SER A 211 -4.83 -7.55 13.05
CA SER A 211 -5.78 -8.12 13.99
C SER A 211 -5.75 -7.37 15.31
N ILE A 212 -6.92 -6.91 15.76
CA ILE A 212 -7.15 -6.40 17.10
C ILE A 212 -7.58 -7.59 17.95
N VAL A 213 -6.74 -7.97 18.91
CA VAL A 213 -6.96 -9.11 19.81
C VAL A 213 -7.30 -8.59 21.19
N VAL A 214 -8.39 -9.11 21.77
CA VAL A 214 -8.85 -8.79 23.13
C VAL A 214 -8.86 -10.07 23.96
N SER A 215 -8.18 -10.05 25.10
CA SER A 215 -8.01 -11.19 26.01
C SER A 215 -8.12 -10.73 27.48
N GLY A 216 -8.03 -11.65 28.45
CA GLY A 216 -8.26 -11.36 29.86
C GLY A 216 -9.69 -11.68 30.30
N ASP A 217 -10.27 -10.90 31.21
CA ASP A 217 -11.66 -11.05 31.67
C ASP A 217 -12.66 -10.55 30.62
N THR A 218 -12.75 -11.27 29.52
CA THR A 218 -13.61 -10.90 28.37
C THR A 218 -15.05 -11.39 28.50
N TYR A 219 -15.33 -12.27 29.47
CA TYR A 219 -16.67 -12.87 29.62
C TYR A 219 -17.71 -11.81 30.02
N SER A 220 -17.35 -10.94 30.97
CA SER A 220 -18.19 -9.84 31.45
C SER A 220 -18.37 -8.71 30.41
N LYS A 221 -17.61 -8.74 29.30
CA LYS A 221 -17.57 -7.68 28.27
C LYS A 221 -18.01 -8.16 26.87
N LYS A 222 -18.57 -9.37 26.78
CA LYS A 222 -18.99 -9.99 25.52
C LYS A 222 -19.94 -9.13 24.68
N ASP A 223 -20.84 -8.39 25.31
CA ASP A 223 -21.87 -7.63 24.59
C ASP A 223 -21.29 -6.39 23.91
N ILE A 224 -20.35 -5.70 24.58
CA ILE A 224 -19.57 -4.59 23.99
C ILE A 224 -18.69 -5.11 22.84
N LEU A 225 -18.06 -6.27 23.01
CA LEU A 225 -17.20 -6.84 21.97
C LEU A 225 -18.02 -7.26 20.74
N ARG A 226 -19.23 -7.80 20.94
CA ARG A 226 -20.16 -8.12 19.85
C ARG A 226 -20.67 -6.87 19.14
N SER A 227 -21.02 -5.80 19.86
CA SER A 227 -21.47 -4.56 19.22
C SER A 227 -20.36 -3.89 18.39
N LEU A 228 -19.11 -4.08 18.77
CA LEU A 228 -17.92 -3.66 18.01
C LEU A 228 -17.52 -4.66 16.90
N ASN A 229 -18.34 -5.69 16.64
CA ASN A 229 -18.12 -6.73 15.63
C ASN A 229 -16.80 -7.49 15.81
N PHE A 230 -16.44 -7.82 17.06
CA PHE A 230 -15.38 -8.79 17.36
C PHE A 230 -15.96 -10.20 17.38
N SER A 231 -15.14 -11.17 16.98
CA SER A 231 -15.48 -12.59 17.00
C SER A 231 -14.70 -13.31 18.08
N TYR A 232 -15.38 -14.12 18.89
CA TYR A 232 -14.72 -14.99 19.85
C TYR A 232 -14.00 -16.15 19.15
N ARG A 233 -12.79 -16.48 19.61
CA ARG A 233 -12.03 -17.66 19.21
C ARG A 233 -11.53 -18.41 20.44
N LYS A 234 -11.74 -19.73 20.43
CA LYS A 234 -11.21 -20.65 21.45
C LYS A 234 -9.68 -20.64 21.51
N LYS A 235 -9.03 -20.40 20.38
CA LYS A 235 -7.57 -20.26 20.26
C LYS A 235 -7.24 -19.04 19.39
N LEU A 236 -6.59 -18.04 19.98
CA LEU A 236 -6.15 -16.84 19.26
C LEU A 236 -4.91 -17.15 18.40
N PRO A 237 -4.71 -16.46 17.26
CA PRO A 237 -3.55 -16.69 16.41
C PRO A 237 -2.23 -16.53 17.16
N GLY A 238 -1.38 -17.56 17.13
CA GLY A 238 -0.07 -17.56 17.79
C GLY A 238 -0.11 -17.57 19.32
N THR A 239 -1.22 -18.02 19.94
CA THR A 239 -1.30 -18.24 21.39
C THR A 239 -2.12 -19.49 21.71
N ASP A 240 -2.05 -19.97 22.96
CA ASP A 240 -2.90 -21.06 23.49
C ASP A 240 -4.09 -20.56 24.30
N HIS A 241 -4.34 -19.24 24.28
CA HIS A 241 -5.45 -18.63 25.02
C HIS A 241 -6.64 -18.35 24.11
N SER A 242 -7.83 -18.43 24.71
CA SER A 242 -9.06 -17.95 24.08
C SER A 242 -9.20 -16.44 24.19
N GLY A 243 -10.02 -15.85 23.33
CA GLY A 243 -10.33 -14.43 23.39
C GLY A 243 -11.10 -13.95 22.18
N TRP A 244 -11.16 -12.65 22.00
CA TRP A 244 -11.89 -12.01 20.91
C TRP A 244 -10.92 -11.42 19.91
N ILE A 245 -11.28 -11.48 18.63
CA ILE A 245 -10.45 -10.97 17.56
C ILE A 245 -11.31 -10.25 16.53
N LYS A 246 -10.76 -9.17 16.00
CA LYS A 246 -11.27 -8.48 14.83
C LYS A 246 -10.13 -8.28 13.84
N TYR A 247 -10.34 -8.66 12.59
CA TYR A 247 -9.41 -8.36 11.52
C TYR A 247 -9.83 -7.06 10.85
N VAL A 248 -8.87 -6.17 10.61
CA VAL A 248 -9.08 -4.84 10.03
C VAL A 248 -7.91 -4.52 9.12
N ARG A 249 -8.12 -3.68 8.10
CA ARG A 249 -7.02 -3.17 7.28
C ARG A 249 -6.20 -2.19 8.13
N SER A 250 -4.89 -2.12 7.91
CA SER A 250 -4.00 -1.23 8.66
C SER A 250 -4.41 0.23 8.56
N GLU A 251 -4.93 0.66 7.41
CA GLU A 251 -5.45 2.01 7.17
C GLU A 251 -6.73 2.32 7.95
N GLU A 252 -7.50 1.29 8.35
CA GLU A 252 -8.73 1.44 9.14
C GLU A 252 -8.45 1.46 10.65
N ILE A 253 -7.23 1.12 11.09
CA ILE A 253 -6.86 1.12 12.52
C ILE A 253 -7.17 2.46 13.21
N PRO A 254 -6.93 3.65 12.60
CA PRO A 254 -7.33 4.93 13.17
C PRO A 254 -8.83 5.03 13.49
N ASP A 255 -9.70 4.43 12.68
CA ASP A 255 -11.16 4.43 12.90
C ASP A 255 -11.55 3.63 14.15
N TYR A 256 -10.73 2.63 14.51
CA TYR A 256 -10.89 1.84 15.73
C TYR A 256 -10.21 2.45 16.96
N LYS A 257 -9.56 3.60 16.86
CA LYS A 257 -8.82 4.22 17.97
C LYS A 257 -9.67 4.39 19.23
N ASN A 258 -10.90 4.91 19.09
CA ASN A 258 -11.80 5.11 20.22
C ASN A 258 -12.21 3.77 20.86
N ALA A 259 -12.57 2.78 20.04
CA ALA A 259 -12.93 1.44 20.52
C ALA A 259 -11.74 0.77 21.24
N ILE A 260 -10.53 0.89 20.68
CA ILE A 260 -9.30 0.38 21.29
C ILE A 260 -9.04 1.06 22.63
N GLN A 261 -9.18 2.39 22.72
CA GLN A 261 -8.99 3.14 23.96
C GLN A 261 -10.00 2.74 25.05
N ILE A 262 -11.29 2.62 24.70
CA ILE A 262 -12.34 2.15 25.62
C ILE A 262 -12.00 0.77 26.18
N LEU A 263 -11.59 -0.16 25.31
CA LEU A 263 -11.25 -1.52 25.70
C LEU A 263 -9.97 -1.56 26.56
N GLN A 264 -8.96 -0.75 26.24
CA GLN A 264 -7.73 -0.62 27.02
C GLN A 264 -7.96 -0.02 28.41
N GLY A 265 -8.93 0.88 28.55
CA GLY A 265 -9.33 1.46 29.84
C GLY A 265 -10.22 0.56 30.70
N THR A 266 -10.65 -0.60 30.17
CA THR A 266 -11.54 -1.50 30.91
C THR A 266 -10.73 -2.45 31.81
N PRO A 267 -10.99 -2.48 33.14
CA PRO A 267 -10.27 -3.36 34.06
C PRO A 267 -10.35 -4.83 33.65
N GLY A 268 -9.21 -5.54 33.72
CA GLY A 268 -9.11 -6.96 33.37
C GLY A 268 -9.05 -7.27 31.87
N ILE A 269 -9.17 -6.27 31.00
CA ILE A 269 -9.06 -6.42 29.54
C ILE A 269 -7.64 -6.13 29.05
N LEU A 270 -7.14 -6.98 28.16
CA LEU A 270 -5.88 -6.80 27.45
C LEU A 270 -6.14 -6.68 25.94
N VAL A 271 -5.75 -5.56 25.35
CA VAL A 271 -5.86 -5.32 23.91
C VAL A 271 -4.48 -5.35 23.25
N LYS A 272 -4.33 -6.12 22.17
CA LYS A 272 -3.12 -6.16 21.35
C LYS A 272 -3.48 -6.00 19.88
N VAL A 273 -2.90 -5.01 19.22
CA VAL A 273 -2.93 -4.88 17.76
C VAL A 273 -1.73 -5.63 17.20
N ARG A 274 -1.96 -6.51 16.23
CA ARG A 274 -0.92 -7.28 15.53
C ARG A 274 -1.03 -7.03 14.04
N TYR A 275 0.11 -6.87 13.37
CA TYR A 275 0.24 -6.73 11.91
C TYR A 275 0.89 -7.96 11.32
#